data_AF-A0A529HMV9-F1
#
_entry.id   AF-A0A529HMV9-F1
#
_cell.length_a   1.000
_cell.length_b   1.000
_cell.length_c   1.000
_cell.angle_alpha   90.00
_cell.angle_beta   90.00
_cell.angle_gamma   90.00
#
_symmetry.space_group_name_H-M   'P 1'
#
loop_
_entity.id
_entity.type
_entity.pdbx_description
1 polymer ?
#
loop_
_entity_poly.entity_id
_entity_poly.type
_entity_poly.pdbx_seq_one_letter_code
_entity_poly.pdbx_strand_id
1 'polypeptide(L)'
;MSQEKKAGRARGEEWWRTGIIEMSPGVIRLRGYEIQDLIGRVSFPAMIWLMLRGELPSEDQAALLGIALGAAVDHGPQAPSIAIARMAATCGVGINNAM
;
A
#
# COMPACT_ATOMS: atom_id res chain seq x y z
N MET A 1 -6.91 31.46 -29.67
CA MET A 1 -6.30 30.12 -29.54
C MET A 1 -7.11 29.36 -28.50
N SER A 2 -7.88 28.36 -28.92
CA SER A 2 -8.69 27.55 -28.00
C SER A 2 -7.76 26.69 -27.16
N GLN A 3 -7.76 26.87 -25.83
CA GLN A 3 -7.08 25.93 -24.94
C GLN A 3 -7.89 24.65 -24.92
N GLU A 4 -7.35 23.59 -25.52
CA GLU A 4 -7.92 22.26 -25.45
C GLU A 4 -7.88 21.78 -24.00
N LYS A 5 -9.06 21.66 -23.36
CA LYS A 5 -9.17 21.22 -21.98
C LYS A 5 -8.73 19.76 -21.88
N LYS A 6 -7.61 19.50 -21.18
CA LYS A 6 -7.21 18.14 -20.79
C LYS A 6 -8.37 17.46 -20.04
N ALA A 7 -8.67 16.22 -20.40
CA ALA A 7 -9.74 15.41 -19.82
C ALA A 7 -9.22 14.07 -19.30
N GLY A 8 -10.02 13.37 -18.48
CA GLY A 8 -9.69 12.05 -17.95
C GLY A 8 -8.38 12.03 -17.14
N ARG A 9 -7.52 11.05 -17.43
CA ARG A 9 -6.25 10.83 -16.73
C ARG A 9 -5.33 12.05 -16.74
N ALA A 10 -5.20 12.74 -17.87
CA ALA A 10 -4.30 13.89 -18.01
C ALA A 10 -4.69 15.07 -17.10
N ARG A 11 -5.99 15.25 -16.84
CA ARG A 11 -6.49 16.25 -15.87
C ARG A 11 -6.23 15.81 -14.43
N GLY A 12 -6.36 14.51 -14.15
CA GLY A 12 -6.04 13.92 -12.85
C GLY A 12 -4.57 14.09 -12.49
N GLU A 13 -3.66 13.81 -13.43
CA GLU A 13 -2.20 13.94 -13.24
C GLU A 13 -1.74 15.40 -13.12
N GLU A 14 -2.43 16.33 -13.80
CA GLU A 14 -2.18 17.77 -13.64
C GLU A 14 -2.58 18.28 -12.26
N TRP A 15 -3.67 17.75 -11.69
CA TRP A 15 -4.13 18.12 -10.36
C TRP A 15 -3.35 17.42 -9.25
N TRP A 16 -3.05 16.14 -9.40
CA TRP A 16 -2.46 15.27 -8.39
C TRP A 16 -1.27 14.49 -8.93
N ARG A 17 -0.10 14.73 -8.34
CA ARG A 17 1.15 14.02 -8.66
C ARG A 17 1.55 13.12 -7.51
N THR A 18 2.02 11.91 -7.83
CA THR A 18 2.54 10.95 -6.85
C THR A 18 3.87 10.38 -7.30
N GLY A 19 4.72 10.02 -6.34
CA GLY A 19 5.93 9.24 -6.57
C GLY A 19 5.77 7.76 -6.20
N ILE A 20 4.54 7.29 -5.94
CA ILE A 20 4.26 5.94 -5.40
C ILE A 20 4.23 4.88 -6.51
N ILE A 21 3.45 5.11 -7.57
CA ILE A 21 3.27 4.17 -8.67
C ILE A 21 3.26 4.92 -10.01
N GLU A 22 3.96 4.36 -10.99
CA GLU A 22 3.84 4.71 -12.41
C GLU A 22 3.21 3.52 -13.13
N MET A 23 2.10 3.76 -13.82
CA MET A 23 1.40 2.73 -14.58
C MET A 23 1.03 3.27 -15.96
N SER A 24 1.48 2.58 -17.00
CA SER A 24 1.10 2.79 -18.41
C SER A 24 1.10 1.44 -19.14
N PRO A 25 0.58 1.34 -20.37
CA PRO A 25 0.58 0.07 -21.11
C PRO A 25 2.00 -0.53 -21.20
N GLY A 26 2.20 -1.69 -20.59
CA GLY A 26 3.51 -2.38 -20.55
C GLY A 26 4.50 -1.89 -19.50
N VAL A 27 4.14 -0.90 -18.66
CA VAL A 27 5.01 -0.37 -17.61
C VAL A 27 4.27 -0.34 -16.27
N ILE A 28 4.86 -0.98 -15.26
CA ILE A 28 4.46 -0.82 -13.87
C ILE A 28 5.73 -0.59 -13.07
N ARG A 29 5.86 0.61 -12.49
CA ARG A 29 6.93 0.92 -11.54
C ARG A 29 6.38 1.28 -10.18
N LEU A 30 6.93 0.68 -9.13
CA LEU A 30 6.66 1.06 -7.75
C LEU A 30 7.86 1.85 -7.24
N ARG A 31 7.65 3.11 -6.85
CA ARG A 31 8.73 4.00 -6.39
C ARG A 31 9.94 4.08 -7.36
N GLY A 32 9.68 3.95 -8.67
CA GLY A 32 10.71 3.96 -9.71
C GLY A 32 11.35 2.61 -10.04
N TYR A 33 11.06 1.55 -9.27
CA TYR A 33 11.50 0.18 -9.57
C TYR A 33 10.49 -0.52 -10.47
N GLU A 34 10.98 -1.12 -11.56
CA GLU A 34 10.17 -1.99 -12.42
C GLU A 34 9.61 -3.18 -11.64
N ILE A 35 8.33 -3.50 -11.83
CA ILE A 35 7.65 -4.52 -11.03
C ILE A 35 8.28 -5.92 -11.19
N GLN A 36 8.79 -6.25 -12.39
CA GLN A 36 9.47 -7.51 -12.68
C GLN A 36 10.78 -7.67 -11.90
N ASP A 37 11.36 -6.56 -11.44
CA ASP A 37 12.57 -6.59 -10.60
C ASP A 37 12.25 -6.76 -9.11
N LEU A 38 10.98 -6.64 -8.74
CA LEU A 38 10.52 -6.80 -7.36
C LEU A 38 9.84 -8.15 -7.12
N ILE A 39 8.99 -8.60 -8.05
CA ILE A 39 8.19 -9.82 -7.88
C ILE A 39 9.10 -11.03 -7.69
N GLY A 40 8.87 -11.79 -6.62
CA GLY A 40 9.62 -12.99 -6.28
C GLY A 40 11.05 -12.75 -5.79
N ARG A 41 11.52 -11.50 -5.80
CA ARG A 41 12.87 -11.09 -5.36
C ARG A 41 12.87 -10.30 -4.05
N VAL A 42 11.79 -9.54 -3.81
CA VAL A 42 11.63 -8.71 -2.61
C VAL A 42 10.61 -9.33 -1.68
N SER A 43 10.95 -9.43 -0.39
CA SER A 43 10.05 -9.98 0.63
C SER A 43 8.86 -9.03 0.90
N PHE A 44 7.78 -9.56 1.45
CA PHE A 44 6.60 -8.76 1.77
C PHE A 44 6.88 -7.58 2.73
N PRO A 45 7.63 -7.74 3.84
CA PRO A 45 8.04 -6.61 4.67
C PRO A 45 8.89 -5.59 3.91
N ALA A 46 9.80 -6.03 3.04
CA ALA A 46 10.62 -5.12 2.24
C ALA A 46 9.78 -4.35 1.21
N MET A 47 8.74 -4.97 0.65
CA MET A 47 7.78 -4.28 -0.22
C MET A 47 6.99 -3.22 0.56
N ILE A 48 6.50 -3.53 1.76
CA ILE A 48 5.84 -2.55 2.63
C ILE A 48 6.78 -1.36 2.92
N TRP A 49 8.04 -1.66 3.26
CA TRP A 49 9.06 -0.65 3.50
C TRP A 49 9.25 0.25 2.27
N LEU A 50 9.43 -0.33 1.08
CA LEU A 50 9.54 0.41 -0.18
C LEU A 50 8.35 1.35 -0.38
N MET A 51 7.13 0.86 -0.19
CA MET A 51 5.92 1.66 -0.41
C MET A 51 5.80 2.83 0.57
N LEU A 52 6.24 2.65 1.81
CA LEU A 52 6.21 3.70 2.85
C LEU A 52 7.39 4.69 2.75
N ARG A 53 8.60 4.19 2.51
CA ARG A 53 9.87 4.94 2.61
C ARG A 53 10.41 5.42 1.26
N GLY A 54 10.01 4.79 0.16
CA GLY A 54 10.44 5.13 -1.19
C GLY A 54 11.75 4.47 -1.65
N GLU A 55 12.40 3.71 -0.78
CA GLU A 55 13.67 3.01 -1.06
C GLU A 55 13.60 1.58 -0.50
N LEU A 56 14.39 0.67 -1.07
CA LEU A 56 14.47 -0.70 -0.55
C LEU A 56 15.25 -0.74 0.77
N PRO A 57 14.81 -1.53 1.77
CA PRO A 57 15.58 -1.74 3.00
C PRO A 57 16.76 -2.67 2.76
N SER A 58 17.72 -2.64 3.70
CA SER A 58 18.67 -3.76 3.89
C SER A 58 17.95 -5.02 4.39
N GLU A 59 18.62 -6.17 4.29
CA GLU A 59 18.06 -7.45 4.76
C GLU A 59 17.71 -7.43 6.25
N ASP A 60 18.59 -6.87 7.10
CA ASP A 60 18.35 -6.73 8.53
C ASP A 60 17.14 -5.84 8.85
N GLN A 61 16.98 -4.74 8.10
CA GLN A 61 15.82 -3.85 8.24
C GLN A 61 14.52 -4.54 7.82
N ALA A 62 14.54 -5.30 6.73
CA ALA A 62 13.38 -6.07 6.28
C ALA A 62 13.00 -7.16 7.29
N ALA A 63 13.99 -7.86 7.84
CA ALA A 63 13.79 -8.89 8.86
C ALA A 63 13.21 -8.28 10.16
N LEU A 64 13.79 -7.17 10.62
CA LEU A 64 13.28 -6.46 11.80
C LEU A 64 11.85 -5.97 11.61
N LEU A 65 11.53 -5.38 10.45
CA LEU A 65 10.15 -4.97 10.14
C LEU A 65 9.22 -6.18 10.11
N GLY A 66 9.64 -7.30 9.53
CA GLY A 66 8.85 -8.54 9.52
C GLY A 66 8.53 -9.05 10.93
N ILE A 67 9.51 -9.06 11.83
CA ILE A 67 9.32 -9.44 13.24
C ILE A 67 8.37 -8.47 13.94
N ALA A 68 8.55 -7.17 13.73
CA ALA A 68 7.70 -6.14 14.33
C ALA A 68 6.24 -6.26 13.86
N LEU A 69 6.01 -6.47 12.56
CA LEU A 69 4.69 -6.72 12.00
C LEU A 69 4.06 -8.00 12.56
N GLY A 70 4.86 -9.07 12.68
CA GLY A 70 4.41 -10.32 13.29
C GLY A 70 4.01 -10.18 14.76
N ALA A 71 4.78 -9.42 15.54
CA ALA A 71 4.48 -9.16 16.95
C ALA A 71 3.22 -8.32 17.16
N ALA A 72 2.86 -7.48 16.18
CA ALA A 72 1.70 -6.58 16.24
C ALA A 72 0.42 -7.16 15.59
N VAL A 73 0.45 -8.40 15.09
CA VAL A 73 -0.63 -8.96 14.26
C VAL A 73 -1.98 -8.99 14.98
N ASP A 74 -1.98 -9.30 16.28
CA ASP A 74 -3.18 -9.37 17.10
C ASP A 74 -2.79 -9.25 18.59
N HIS A 75 -3.58 -8.50 19.37
CA HIS A 75 -3.41 -8.33 20.82
C HIS A 75 -4.64 -8.79 21.63
N GLY A 76 -5.54 -9.55 20.99
CA GLY A 76 -6.71 -10.19 21.59
C GLY A 76 -7.98 -9.34 21.55
N PRO A 77 -9.14 -9.96 21.83
CA PRO A 77 -10.46 -9.36 21.65
C PRO A 77 -10.76 -8.17 22.57
N GLN A 78 -9.91 -7.93 23.58
CA GLN A 78 -10.03 -6.79 24.50
C GLN A 78 -9.47 -5.50 23.89
N ALA A 79 -8.70 -5.56 22.80
CA ALA A 79 -8.26 -4.37 22.10
C ALA A 79 -9.47 -3.61 21.53
N PRO A 80 -9.59 -2.28 21.75
CA PRO A 80 -10.77 -1.52 21.34
C PRO A 80 -11.12 -1.66 19.86
N SER A 81 -10.12 -1.64 18.97
CA SER A 81 -10.31 -1.82 17.53
C SER A 81 -10.88 -3.20 17.17
N ILE A 82 -10.36 -4.26 17.79
CA ILE A 82 -10.82 -5.64 17.56
C ILE A 82 -12.24 -5.81 18.10
N ALA A 83 -12.55 -5.24 19.26
CA ALA A 83 -13.89 -5.26 19.82
C ALA A 83 -14.90 -4.58 18.88
N ILE A 84 -14.57 -3.40 18.33
CA ILE A 84 -15.42 -2.68 17.37
C ILE A 84 -15.61 -3.49 16.09
N ALA A 85 -14.53 -3.99 15.48
CA ALA A 85 -14.59 -4.78 14.26
C ALA A 85 -15.46 -6.03 14.41
N ARG A 86 -15.31 -6.73 15.55
CA ARG A 86 -16.15 -7.89 15.90
C ARG A 86 -17.62 -7.52 16.04
N MET A 87 -17.93 -6.46 16.78
CA MET A 87 -19.31 -6.00 16.95
C MET A 87 -19.95 -5.65 15.60
N ALA A 88 -19.26 -4.85 14.78
CA ALA A 88 -19.73 -4.47 13.45
C ALA A 88 -20.03 -5.72 12.59
N ALA A 89 -19.08 -6.67 12.52
CA ALA A 89 -19.26 -7.91 11.78
C ALA A 89 -20.48 -8.72 12.29
N THR A 90 -20.67 -8.85 13.61
CA THR A 90 -21.81 -9.58 14.18
C THR A 90 -23.16 -8.88 13.97
N CYS A 91 -23.16 -7.58 13.74
CA CYS A 91 -24.35 -6.81 13.36
C CYS A 91 -24.64 -6.86 11.85
N GLY A 92 -23.90 -7.65 11.08
CA GLY A 92 -24.11 -7.80 9.63
C GLY A 92 -23.46 -6.70 8.78
N VAL A 93 -22.54 -5.90 9.35
CA VAL A 93 -21.77 -4.91 8.60
C VAL A 93 -20.76 -5.62 7.70
N GLY A 94 -20.72 -5.23 6.42
CA GLY A 94 -19.76 -5.80 5.46
C GLY A 94 -18.31 -5.47 5.80
N ILE A 95 -17.38 -6.32 5.33
CA ILE A 95 -15.95 -6.29 5.72
C ILE A 95 -15.28 -4.92 5.57
N ASN A 96 -15.55 -4.19 4.48
CA ASN A 96 -14.96 -2.87 4.22
C ASN A 96 -15.36 -1.80 5.23
N ASN A 97 -16.48 -1.98 5.93
CA ASN A 97 -16.98 -1.07 6.97
C ASN A 97 -16.68 -1.60 8.38
N ALA A 98 -16.30 -2.86 8.51
CA ALA A 98 -15.98 -3.50 9.77
C ALA A 98 -14.48 -3.47 10.10
N MET A 99 -13.61 -3.31 9.10
CA MET A 99 -12.14 -3.21 9.21
C MET A 99 -11.65 -1.87 8.69
#